data_AF-G7IVN3-F1
#
_entry.id   AF-G7IVN3-F1
#
_cell.length_a   1.000
_cell.length_b   1.000
_cell.length_c   1.000
_cell.angle_alpha   90.00
_cell.angle_beta   90.00
_cell.angle_gamma   90.00
#
_symmetry.space_group_name_H-M   'P 1'
#
loop_
_entity.id
_entity.type
_entity.pdbx_description
1 polymer ?
#
loop_
_entity_poly.entity_id
_entity_poly.type
_entity_poly.pdbx_seq_one_letter_code
_entity_poly.pdbx_strand_id
1 'polypeptide(L)'
;MVFIVPPSGEKFSLDVNPNATTVHQLKVAIQQFNGMPVSNQRLFFSGSLGQNDSDLISNLGIGPFSTLTLHTPFYGGAADDDTIGANSSTTKEELVKETEVESDSESDKEAEAEAKAKEEAYEYFFKYADLESKMESNSDDDRIFESRRKRLAAENEKQRTRVIIDRDLKKIFTELDHELDQEYKEGLEEDKKVMEELQKAEEAWKRTKAMEREKAKRKANKKGKKELDMKIKEAEAKEG
;
A
#
# COMPACT_ATOMS: atom_id res chain seq x y z
N MET A 1 24.77 5.18 -2.89
CA MET A 1 24.77 3.75 -2.52
C MET A 1 25.45 3.47 -1.18
N VAL A 2 24.76 2.77 -0.28
CA VAL A 2 25.28 2.25 1.00
C VAL A 2 24.83 0.80 1.18
N PHE A 3 25.51 0.05 2.04
CA PHE A 3 25.21 -1.35 2.30
C PHE A 3 24.72 -1.58 3.71
N ILE A 4 23.75 -2.47 3.88
CA ILE A 4 23.16 -2.75 5.18
C ILE A 4 23.15 -4.24 5.43
N VAL A 5 23.66 -4.62 6.60
CA VAL A 5 23.67 -6.00 7.09
C VAL A 5 22.58 -6.14 8.15
N PRO A 6 21.40 -6.68 7.80
CA PRO A 6 20.33 -6.97 8.75
C PRO A 6 20.66 -8.18 9.64
N PRO A 7 19.93 -8.38 10.75
CA PRO A 7 20.09 -9.56 11.58
C PRO A 7 19.65 -10.87 10.87
N SER A 8 18.96 -10.76 9.73
CA SER A 8 18.69 -11.90 8.84
C SER A 8 19.93 -12.41 8.10
N GLY A 9 21.03 -11.66 8.11
CA GLY A 9 22.32 -12.05 7.52
C GLY A 9 22.48 -11.75 6.02
N GLU A 10 21.41 -11.43 5.31
CA GLU A 10 21.45 -11.09 3.89
C GLU A 10 21.68 -9.58 3.68
N LYS A 11 22.87 -9.21 3.19
CA LYS A 11 23.25 -7.82 2.94
C LYS A 11 22.50 -7.26 1.73
N PHE A 12 21.86 -6.10 1.90
CA PHE A 12 21.20 -5.37 0.81
C PHE A 12 21.84 -4.01 0.57
N SER A 13 21.70 -3.51 -0.66
CA SER A 13 22.20 -2.20 -1.10
C SER A 13 21.06 -1.19 -1.18
N LEU A 14 21.23 -0.02 -0.59
CA LEU A 14 20.32 1.12 -0.76
C LEU A 14 20.98 2.21 -1.60
N ASP A 15 20.27 2.67 -2.63
CA ASP A 15 20.75 3.81 -3.42
C ASP A 15 20.35 5.14 -2.79
N VAL A 16 21.08 5.50 -1.73
CA VAL A 16 20.96 6.79 -1.05
C VAL A 16 22.23 7.61 -1.23
N ASN A 17 22.08 8.94 -1.26
CA ASN A 17 23.18 9.88 -1.35
C ASN A 17 23.59 10.34 0.06
N PRO A 18 24.76 9.90 0.57
CA PRO A 18 25.16 10.19 1.96
C PRO A 18 25.28 11.67 2.29
N ASN A 19 25.47 12.54 1.28
CA ASN A 19 25.63 13.99 1.46
C ASN A 19 24.30 14.74 1.60
N ALA A 20 23.18 14.14 1.20
CA ALA A 20 21.86 14.78 1.19
C ALA A 20 20.82 14.04 2.04
N THR A 21 21.12 12.80 2.45
CA THR A 21 20.20 11.93 3.18
C THR A 21 20.47 11.99 4.68
N THR A 22 19.42 12.17 5.47
CA THR A 22 19.47 12.14 6.94
C THR A 22 19.34 10.71 7.49
N VAL A 23 19.74 10.50 8.74
CA VAL A 23 19.58 9.21 9.43
C VAL A 23 18.12 8.75 9.42
N HIS A 24 17.17 9.65 9.64
CA HIS A 24 15.74 9.33 9.56
C HIS A 24 15.32 8.79 8.18
N GLN A 25 15.72 9.45 7.09
CA GLN A 25 15.40 9.01 5.73
C GLN A 25 16.01 7.63 5.42
N LEU A 26 17.23 7.37 5.92
CA LEU A 26 17.85 6.04 5.80
C LEU A 26 17.05 4.98 6.54
N LYS A 27 16.59 5.23 7.77
CA LYS A 27 15.75 4.29 8.53
C LYS A 27 14.40 4.02 7.85
N VAL A 28 13.79 5.04 7.25
CA VAL A 28 12.56 4.90 6.46
C VAL A 28 12.81 4.04 5.22
N ALA A 29 13.91 4.26 4.50
CA ALA A 29 14.28 3.41 3.37
C ALA A 29 14.48 1.96 3.81
N ILE A 30 15.16 1.72 4.94
CA ILE A 30 15.32 0.38 5.52
C ILE A 30 13.98 -0.25 5.88
N GLN A 31 13.02 0.52 6.41
CA GLN A 31 11.68 0.02 6.72
C GLN A 31 10.96 -0.46 5.45
N GLN A 32 11.09 0.27 4.34
CA GLN A 32 10.46 -0.13 3.07
C GLN A 32 11.05 -1.43 2.51
N PHE A 33 12.37 -1.63 2.66
CA PHE A 33 13.03 -2.82 2.13
C PHE A 33 12.94 -4.06 3.03
N ASN A 34 13.03 -3.89 4.36
CA ASN A 34 13.09 -5.01 5.31
C ASN A 34 11.83 -5.12 6.21
N GLY A 35 10.90 -4.18 6.12
CA GLY A 35 9.65 -4.19 6.89
C GLY A 35 9.78 -3.90 8.39
N MET A 36 10.96 -3.48 8.87
CA MET A 36 11.18 -3.22 10.31
C MET A 36 10.79 -1.78 10.69
N PRO A 37 10.03 -1.56 11.77
CA PRO A 37 9.66 -0.21 12.22
C PRO A 37 10.89 0.65 12.52
N VAL A 38 10.87 1.92 12.10
CA VAL A 38 11.99 2.89 12.28
C VAL A 38 12.44 3.01 13.74
N SER A 39 11.51 2.96 14.69
CA SER A 39 11.78 2.99 16.14
C SER A 39 12.63 1.82 16.63
N ASN A 40 12.50 0.66 15.98
CA ASN A 40 13.18 -0.57 16.36
C ASN A 40 14.51 -0.76 15.60
N GLN A 41 14.90 0.18 14.74
CA GLN A 41 16.14 0.09 13.97
C GLN A 41 17.30 0.77 14.72
N ARG A 42 18.29 -0.03 15.13
CA ARG A 42 19.58 0.48 15.61
C ARG A 42 20.66 0.25 14.56
N LEU A 43 21.21 1.33 14.02
CA LEU A 43 22.27 1.28 13.02
C LEU A 43 23.62 1.39 13.70
N PHE A 44 24.59 0.58 13.28
CA PHE A 44 25.95 0.62 13.81
C PHE A 44 26.92 0.84 12.66
N PHE A 45 27.75 1.87 12.82
CA PHE A 45 28.87 2.16 11.95
C PHE A 45 30.05 2.56 12.82
N SER A 46 31.16 1.81 12.74
CA SER A 46 32.38 2.07 13.53
C SER A 46 32.20 2.15 15.06
N GLY A 47 31.29 1.36 15.64
CA GLY A 47 31.20 1.14 17.09
C GLY A 47 30.25 2.05 17.89
N SER A 48 29.74 3.15 17.33
CA SER A 48 28.65 3.92 17.96
C SER A 48 28.05 4.85 16.93
N LEU A 49 26.77 4.68 16.58
CA LEU A 49 26.10 5.64 15.70
C LEU A 49 24.58 5.59 15.89
N GLY A 50 23.94 6.76 15.90
CA GLY A 50 22.49 6.86 15.64
C GLY A 50 21.58 7.16 16.82
N GLN A 51 22.01 8.01 17.77
CA GLN A 51 21.08 8.68 18.69
C GLN A 51 20.39 9.91 18.07
N ASN A 52 20.96 10.49 17.01
CA ASN A 52 20.42 11.70 16.37
C ASN A 52 19.81 11.36 15.00
N ASP A 53 18.47 11.40 14.92
CA ASP A 53 17.73 11.14 13.68
C ASP A 53 17.78 12.32 12.68
N SER A 54 18.16 13.51 13.15
CA SER A 54 18.22 14.75 12.38
C SER A 54 19.55 14.98 11.66
N ASP A 55 20.60 14.23 11.99
CA ASP A 55 21.92 14.44 11.39
C ASP A 55 22.04 13.81 10.00
N LEU A 56 22.86 14.44 9.15
CA LEU A 56 23.23 13.90 7.85
C LEU A 56 24.17 12.69 8.03
N ILE A 57 23.99 11.71 7.17
CA ILE A 57 24.78 10.47 7.17
C ILE A 57 26.27 10.77 6.90
N SER A 58 26.57 11.77 6.07
CA SER A 58 27.92 12.26 5.82
C SER A 58 28.62 12.80 7.07
N ASN A 59 27.88 13.45 7.98
CA ASN A 59 28.44 14.02 9.21
C ASN A 59 28.88 12.93 10.20
N LEU A 60 28.29 11.74 10.05
CA LEU A 60 28.56 10.57 10.88
C LEU A 60 29.68 9.69 10.30
N GLY A 61 30.42 10.19 9.31
CA GLY A 61 31.53 9.48 8.67
C GLY A 61 31.09 8.34 7.74
N ILE A 62 29.79 8.20 7.46
CA ILE A 62 29.29 7.20 6.53
C ILE A 62 29.45 7.73 5.10
N GLY A 63 30.46 7.21 4.40
CA GLY A 63 30.72 7.51 2.99
C GLY A 63 29.90 6.63 2.02
N PRO A 64 30.01 6.90 0.70
CA PRO A 64 29.47 6.00 -0.31
C PRO A 64 30.12 4.62 -0.20
N PHE A 65 29.33 3.57 -0.43
CA PHE A 65 29.74 2.16 -0.29
C PHE A 65 30.09 1.71 1.14
N SER A 66 29.79 2.52 2.15
CA SER A 66 29.91 2.12 3.55
C SER A 66 28.97 0.98 3.90
N THR A 67 29.38 0.10 4.81
CA THR A 67 28.55 -1.00 5.32
C THR A 67 28.11 -0.71 6.75
N LEU A 68 26.79 -0.67 6.97
CA LEU A 68 26.17 -0.49 8.27
C LEU A 68 25.59 -1.81 8.76
N THR A 69 25.75 -2.09 10.05
CA THR A 69 25.10 -3.24 10.69
C THR A 69 23.79 -2.78 11.32
N LEU A 70 22.71 -3.49 11.06
CA LEU A 70 21.40 -3.20 11.60
C LEU A 70 21.07 -4.20 12.71
N HIS A 71 20.73 -3.69 13.89
CA HIS A 71 20.31 -4.46 15.03
C HIS A 71 18.87 -4.11 15.41
N THR A 72 18.12 -5.12 15.85
CA THR A 72 16.75 -4.96 16.33
C THR A 72 16.74 -5.36 17.80
N PRO A 73 16.42 -4.44 18.74
CA PRO A 73 16.20 -4.85 20.13
C PRO A 73 14.98 -5.77 20.17
N PHE A 74 15.17 -7.00 20.64
CA PHE A 74 14.08 -7.95 20.86
C PHE A 74 13.23 -7.48 22.03
N TYR A 75 12.23 -6.64 21.77
CA TYR A 75 11.14 -6.44 22.73
C TYR A 75 10.14 -7.58 22.52
N GLY A 76 10.11 -8.52 23.46
CA GLY A 76 9.05 -9.52 23.53
C GLY A 76 7.74 -8.84 23.90
N GLY A 77 6.82 -8.72 22.96
CA GLY A 77 5.48 -8.18 23.21
C GLY A 77 4.69 -8.02 21.92
N ALA A 78 3.58 -8.75 21.82
CA ALA A 78 2.54 -8.55 20.83
C ALA A 78 1.81 -7.21 21.08
N ALA A 79 1.54 -6.45 20.01
CA ALA A 79 0.50 -5.42 19.87
C ALA A 79 0.77 -4.62 18.58
N ASP A 80 -0.16 -4.19 17.75
CA ASP A 80 -1.56 -4.50 17.51
C ASP A 80 -1.82 -4.04 16.07
N ASP A 81 -2.48 -4.88 15.29
CA ASP A 81 -3.25 -4.48 14.12
C ASP A 81 -4.51 -3.83 14.67
N ASP A 82 -4.81 -2.57 14.31
CA ASP A 82 -6.19 -2.11 14.14
C ASP A 82 -6.30 -0.71 13.53
N THR A 83 -6.91 -0.71 12.34
CA THR A 83 -7.95 0.22 11.87
C THR A 83 -7.62 1.52 11.13
N ILE A 84 -8.35 1.63 10.02
CA ILE A 84 -8.55 2.73 9.09
C ILE A 84 -9.59 3.71 9.66
N GLY A 85 -9.33 5.02 9.53
CA GLY A 85 -10.36 6.02 9.22
C GLY A 85 -10.95 6.88 10.36
N ALA A 86 -10.93 8.20 10.14
CA ALA A 86 -11.97 9.21 10.43
C ALA A 86 -11.50 10.50 11.14
N ASN A 87 -11.39 11.58 10.35
CA ASN A 87 -12.10 12.87 10.42
C ASN A 87 -12.32 13.61 11.77
N SER A 88 -12.29 14.97 11.67
CA SER A 88 -12.79 16.02 12.59
C SER A 88 -11.72 16.68 13.47
N SER A 89 -11.18 17.85 13.11
CA SER A 89 -11.71 19.23 13.16
C SER A 89 -11.73 19.88 14.56
N THR A 90 -11.22 21.12 14.56
CA THR A 90 -11.65 22.29 15.38
C THR A 90 -11.22 22.45 16.83
N THR A 91 -10.22 23.34 17.02
CA THR A 91 -10.23 24.57 17.85
C THR A 91 -10.98 24.61 19.19
N LYS A 92 -10.22 24.97 20.24
CA LYS A 92 -10.52 25.91 21.36
C LYS A 92 -9.30 25.86 22.31
N GLU A 93 -8.43 26.88 22.42
CA GLU A 93 -8.62 28.11 23.23
C GLU A 93 -9.43 27.80 24.50
N GLU A 94 -8.87 27.82 25.72
CA GLU A 94 -8.29 28.96 26.42
C GLU A 94 -7.88 28.46 27.82
N LEU A 95 -6.70 28.81 28.35
CA LEU A 95 -6.54 29.43 29.68
C LEU A 95 -5.09 29.83 29.92
N VAL A 96 -4.86 31.15 29.88
CA VAL A 96 -3.65 31.84 30.32
C VAL A 96 -3.62 31.89 31.85
N LYS A 97 -2.47 31.60 32.45
CA LYS A 97 -2.02 32.29 33.67
C LYS A 97 -0.51 32.54 33.59
N GLU A 98 -0.20 33.83 33.55
CA GLU A 98 1.13 34.40 33.70
C GLU A 98 1.63 34.20 35.14
N THR A 99 2.93 33.91 35.28
CA THR A 99 3.75 34.37 36.41
C THR A 99 5.17 34.57 35.90
N GLU A 100 5.73 35.72 36.28
CA GLU A 100 6.96 36.34 35.81
C GLU A 100 8.25 35.60 36.23
N VAL A 101 9.22 35.66 35.33
CA VAL A 101 10.67 35.88 35.51
C VAL A 101 11.31 35.47 36.84
N GLU A 102 12.26 34.53 36.79
CA GLU A 102 13.59 34.72 37.40
C GLU A 102 14.64 33.80 36.74
N SER A 103 15.74 34.43 36.33
CA SER A 103 16.94 33.86 35.74
C SER A 103 17.87 33.36 36.85
N ASP A 104 18.44 32.15 36.71
CA ASP A 104 19.88 31.87 36.81
C ASP A 104 20.22 30.43 37.27
N SER A 105 21.15 29.82 36.52
CA SER A 105 22.06 28.73 36.90
C SER A 105 21.50 27.29 37.00
N GLU A 106 21.21 26.68 35.84
CA GLU A 106 20.88 25.24 35.74
C GLU A 106 21.92 24.42 34.95
N SER A 107 23.12 24.96 34.71
CA SER A 107 24.15 24.31 33.89
C SER A 107 24.98 23.24 34.61
N ASP A 108 24.96 23.16 35.94
CA ASP A 108 25.95 22.36 36.68
C ASP A 108 25.37 21.05 37.25
N LYS A 109 24.04 20.93 37.38
CA LYS A 109 23.40 19.72 37.94
C LYS A 109 23.15 18.62 36.90
N GLU A 110 23.02 19.00 35.63
CA GLU A 110 22.73 18.08 34.53
C GLU A 110 23.99 17.32 34.09
N ALA A 111 25.15 17.99 34.11
CA ALA A 111 26.44 17.36 33.81
C ALA A 111 26.87 16.34 34.87
N GLU A 112 26.56 16.57 36.15
CA GLU A 112 26.89 15.64 37.25
C GLU A 112 25.97 14.39 37.23
N ALA A 113 24.69 14.57 36.87
CA ALA A 113 23.77 13.46 36.65
C ALA A 113 24.15 12.61 35.42
N GLU A 114 24.60 13.24 34.34
CA GLU A 114 25.06 12.54 33.14
C GLU A 114 26.38 11.79 33.37
N ALA A 115 27.30 12.36 34.16
CA ALA A 115 28.55 11.68 34.54
C ALA A 115 28.28 10.44 35.42
N LYS A 116 27.35 10.56 36.37
CA LYS A 116 26.94 9.44 37.23
C LYS A 116 26.21 8.34 36.46
N ALA A 117 25.35 8.72 35.50
CA ALA A 117 24.70 7.76 34.61
C ALA A 117 25.70 7.05 33.68
N LYS A 118 26.75 7.74 33.23
CA LYS A 118 27.85 7.14 32.46
C LYS A 118 28.66 6.17 33.30
N GLU A 119 28.98 6.51 34.55
CA GLU A 119 29.72 5.64 35.47
C GLU A 119 28.92 4.37 35.82
N GLU A 120 27.63 4.51 36.11
CA GLU A 120 26.71 3.36 36.29
C GLU A 120 26.58 2.51 35.02
N ALA A 121 26.57 3.13 33.84
CA ALA A 121 26.56 2.42 32.57
C ALA A 121 27.87 1.65 32.31
N TYR A 122 29.02 2.21 32.69
CA TYR A 122 30.31 1.52 32.61
C TYR A 122 30.42 0.35 33.60
N GLU A 123 29.98 0.55 34.85
CA GLU A 123 29.87 -0.52 35.86
C GLU A 123 28.96 -1.67 35.39
N TYR A 124 27.81 -1.33 34.80
CA TYR A 124 26.93 -2.33 34.18
C TYR A 124 27.63 -3.03 33.01
N PHE A 125 28.32 -2.30 32.13
CA PHE A 125 29.02 -2.89 30.98
C PHE A 125 30.09 -3.90 31.40
N PHE A 126 30.92 -3.57 32.41
CA PHE A 126 31.96 -4.49 32.91
C PHE A 126 31.39 -5.68 33.68
N LYS A 127 30.30 -5.48 34.44
CA LYS A 127 29.62 -6.55 35.17
C LYS A 127 28.97 -7.58 34.24
N TYR A 128 28.43 -7.14 33.10
CA TYR A 128 27.80 -8.02 32.12
C TYR A 128 28.81 -8.70 31.20
N ALA A 129 29.93 -8.04 30.87
CA ALA A 129 31.02 -8.66 30.11
C ALA A 129 31.66 -9.87 30.83
N ASP A 130 31.82 -9.78 32.16
CA ASP A 130 32.36 -10.89 32.97
C ASP A 130 31.34 -12.04 33.16
N LEU A 131 30.05 -11.72 33.08
CA LEU A 131 28.94 -12.69 33.07
C LEU A 131 28.84 -13.42 31.72
N GLU A 132 29.06 -12.71 30.61
CA GLU A 132 29.07 -13.27 29.25
C GLU A 132 30.25 -14.24 29.07
N SER A 133 31.43 -13.88 29.61
CA SER A 133 32.60 -14.76 29.63
C SER A 133 32.44 -15.99 30.55
N LYS A 134 31.62 -15.90 31.61
CA LYS A 134 31.21 -17.05 32.45
C LYS A 134 30.13 -17.92 31.81
N MET A 135 29.34 -17.40 30.86
CA MET A 135 28.39 -18.21 30.09
C MET A 135 29.07 -18.99 28.96
N GLU A 136 30.21 -18.51 28.45
CA GLU A 136 31.00 -19.21 27.41
C GLU A 136 31.72 -20.49 27.89
N SER A 137 31.68 -20.83 29.19
CA SER A 137 32.41 -22.00 29.73
C SER A 137 31.56 -23.24 30.05
N ASN A 138 30.28 -23.31 29.67
CA ASN A 138 29.41 -24.48 29.94
C ASN A 138 29.02 -25.21 28.65
N SER A 139 29.89 -26.09 28.16
CA SER A 139 29.81 -26.68 26.82
C SER A 139 28.68 -27.70 26.57
N ASP A 140 27.86 -28.05 27.56
CA ASP A 140 26.74 -28.99 27.39
C ASP A 140 25.36 -28.30 27.27
N ASP A 141 25.22 -27.05 27.73
CA ASP A 141 24.00 -26.26 27.59
C ASP A 141 23.88 -25.62 26.18
N ASP A 142 25.01 -25.32 25.53
CA ASP A 142 25.06 -24.68 24.21
C ASP A 142 24.30 -25.45 23.12
N ARG A 143 24.34 -26.79 23.14
CA ARG A 143 23.61 -27.61 22.15
C ARG A 143 22.10 -27.48 22.28
N ILE A 144 21.59 -27.33 23.50
CA ILE A 144 20.15 -27.21 23.77
C ILE A 144 19.69 -25.80 23.36
N PHE A 145 20.46 -24.77 23.69
CA PHE A 145 20.19 -23.39 23.27
C PHE A 145 20.25 -23.22 21.76
N GLU A 146 21.27 -23.78 21.11
CA GLU A 146 21.42 -23.72 19.65
C GLU A 146 20.29 -24.49 18.93
N SER A 147 19.88 -25.65 19.47
CA SER A 147 18.73 -26.41 18.96
C SER A 147 17.42 -25.63 19.11
N ARG A 148 17.21 -24.93 20.23
CA ARG A 148 16.03 -24.08 20.45
C ARG A 148 16.01 -22.90 19.50
N ARG A 149 17.16 -22.27 19.27
CA ARG A 149 17.33 -21.16 18.32
C ARG A 149 17.05 -21.58 16.87
N LYS A 150 17.53 -22.76 16.45
CA LYS A 150 17.24 -23.32 15.12
C LYS A 150 15.74 -23.61 14.93
N ARG A 151 15.07 -24.17 15.95
CA ARG A 151 13.60 -24.40 15.90
C ARG A 151 12.81 -23.09 15.81
N LEU A 152 13.19 -22.08 16.58
CA LEU A 152 12.54 -20.76 16.54
C LEU A 152 12.75 -20.07 15.18
N ALA A 153 13.97 -20.15 14.64
CA ALA A 153 14.28 -19.60 13.32
C ALA A 153 13.46 -20.28 12.21
N ALA A 154 13.37 -21.62 12.23
CA ALA A 154 12.57 -22.38 11.27
C ALA A 154 11.06 -22.07 11.39
N GLU A 155 10.55 -21.86 12.61
CA GLU A 155 9.16 -21.48 12.81
C GLU A 155 8.86 -20.06 12.31
N ASN A 156 9.76 -19.10 12.58
CA ASN A 156 9.66 -17.75 12.03
C ASN A 156 9.73 -17.74 10.49
N GLU A 157 10.57 -18.59 9.89
CA GLU A 157 10.65 -18.73 8.44
C GLU A 157 9.36 -19.32 7.84
N LYS A 158 8.76 -20.32 8.49
CA LYS A 158 7.43 -20.83 8.12
C LYS A 158 6.35 -19.76 8.23
N GLN A 159 6.37 -18.94 9.27
CA GLN A 159 5.41 -17.84 9.41
C GLN A 159 5.60 -16.78 8.32
N ARG A 160 6.84 -16.41 8.00
CA ARG A 160 7.15 -15.49 6.91
C ARG A 160 6.66 -16.01 5.57
N THR A 161 6.96 -17.26 5.24
CA THR A 161 6.50 -17.88 3.98
C THR A 161 4.99 -17.97 3.93
N ARG A 162 4.31 -18.30 5.04
CA ARG A 162 2.85 -18.30 5.13
C ARG A 162 2.23 -16.93 4.83
N VAL A 163 2.78 -15.86 5.40
CA VAL A 163 2.30 -14.49 5.17
C VAL A 163 2.51 -14.06 3.72
N ILE A 164 3.65 -14.43 3.12
CA ILE A 164 3.93 -14.13 1.71
C ILE A 164 2.93 -14.87 0.81
N ILE A 165 2.74 -16.17 1.03
CA ILE A 165 1.80 -16.99 0.26
C ILE A 165 0.38 -16.43 0.42
N ASP A 166 -0.06 -16.08 1.63
CA ASP A 166 -1.39 -15.52 1.86
C ASP A 166 -1.58 -14.17 1.14
N ARG A 167 -0.56 -13.31 1.15
CA ARG A 167 -0.57 -12.04 0.42
C ARG A 167 -0.68 -12.25 -1.09
N ASP A 168 0.12 -13.16 -1.64
CA ASP A 168 0.15 -13.40 -3.08
C ASP A 168 -1.14 -14.09 -3.54
N LEU A 169 -1.68 -15.03 -2.76
CA LEU A 169 -3.00 -15.62 -3.01
C LEU A 169 -4.10 -14.56 -3.01
N LYS A 170 -4.11 -13.65 -2.02
CA LYS A 170 -5.09 -12.55 -1.97
C LYS A 170 -5.02 -11.68 -3.23
N LYS A 171 -3.82 -11.33 -3.69
CA LYS A 171 -3.65 -10.58 -4.95
C LYS A 171 -4.23 -11.33 -6.15
N ILE A 172 -3.88 -12.60 -6.29
CA ILE A 172 -4.39 -13.45 -7.39
C ILE A 172 -5.91 -13.49 -7.36
N PHE A 173 -6.53 -13.72 -6.21
CA PHE A 173 -7.99 -13.74 -6.10
C PHE A 173 -8.61 -12.38 -6.46
N THR A 174 -8.05 -11.27 -5.98
CA THR A 174 -8.58 -9.94 -6.32
C THR A 174 -8.43 -9.59 -7.79
N GLU A 175 -7.35 -10.02 -8.44
CA GLU A 175 -7.15 -9.85 -9.88
C GLU A 175 -8.18 -10.67 -10.66
N LEU A 176 -8.40 -11.93 -10.26
CA LEU A 176 -9.37 -12.81 -10.89
C LEU A 176 -10.81 -12.31 -10.76
N ASP A 177 -11.18 -11.82 -9.57
CA ASP A 177 -12.50 -11.22 -9.33
C ASP A 177 -12.71 -9.99 -10.23
N HIS A 178 -11.69 -9.14 -10.38
CA HIS A 178 -11.75 -7.97 -11.24
C HIS A 178 -11.87 -8.33 -12.72
N GLU A 179 -11.13 -9.33 -13.19
CA GLU A 179 -11.22 -9.83 -14.58
C GLU A 179 -12.63 -10.37 -14.88
N LEU A 180 -13.18 -11.19 -13.99
CA LEU A 180 -14.54 -11.74 -14.17
C LEU A 180 -15.61 -10.64 -14.17
N ASP A 181 -15.47 -9.63 -13.29
CA ASP A 181 -16.37 -8.48 -13.25
C ASP A 181 -16.29 -7.63 -14.53
N GLN A 182 -15.11 -7.51 -15.13
CA GLN A 182 -14.93 -6.82 -16.41
C GLN A 182 -15.59 -7.59 -17.56
N GLU A 183 -15.32 -8.88 -17.68
CA GLU A 183 -15.91 -9.73 -18.71
C GLU A 183 -17.44 -9.73 -18.62
N TYR A 184 -18.00 -9.80 -17.41
CA TYR A 184 -19.43 -9.73 -17.21
C TYR A 184 -20.03 -8.38 -17.64
N LYS A 185 -19.35 -7.26 -17.34
CA LYS A 185 -19.80 -5.93 -17.76
C LYS A 185 -19.74 -5.76 -19.27
N GLU A 186 -18.68 -6.25 -19.91
CA GLU A 186 -18.52 -6.21 -21.36
C GLU A 186 -19.62 -7.02 -22.04
N GLY A 187 -19.87 -8.26 -21.58
CA GLY A 187 -20.96 -9.09 -22.10
C GLY A 187 -22.33 -8.43 -21.95
N LEU A 188 -22.61 -7.80 -20.80
CA LEU A 188 -23.86 -7.08 -20.59
C LEU A 188 -24.01 -5.87 -21.55
N GLU A 189 -22.91 -5.19 -21.86
CA GLU A 189 -22.94 -4.04 -22.76
C GLU A 189 -23.08 -4.47 -24.23
N GLU A 190 -22.47 -5.59 -24.62
CA GLU A 190 -22.70 -6.24 -25.92
C GLU A 190 -24.17 -6.64 -26.09
N ASP A 191 -24.76 -7.28 -25.09
CA ASP A 191 -26.18 -7.67 -25.11
C ASP A 191 -27.10 -6.45 -25.25
N LYS A 192 -26.82 -5.35 -24.53
CA LYS A 192 -27.56 -4.08 -24.69
C LYS A 192 -27.45 -3.54 -26.12
N LYS A 193 -26.26 -3.58 -26.71
CA LYS A 193 -26.03 -3.11 -28.07
C LYS A 193 -26.81 -3.94 -29.09
N VAL A 194 -26.79 -5.26 -28.95
CA VAL A 194 -27.58 -6.18 -29.80
C VAL A 194 -29.07 -5.88 -29.66
N MET A 195 -29.57 -5.66 -28.45
CA MET A 195 -30.97 -5.31 -28.20
C MET A 195 -31.36 -3.97 -28.84
N GLU A 196 -30.50 -2.96 -28.78
CA GLU A 196 -30.74 -1.66 -29.43
C GLU A 196 -30.76 -1.79 -30.96
N GLU A 197 -29.86 -2.58 -31.54
CA GLU A 197 -29.85 -2.87 -32.98
C GLU A 197 -31.11 -3.61 -33.43
N LEU A 198 -31.59 -4.58 -32.64
CA LEU A 198 -32.85 -5.28 -32.88
C LEU A 198 -34.05 -4.30 -32.85
N GLN A 199 -34.09 -3.38 -31.88
CA GLN A 199 -35.14 -2.36 -31.83
C GLN A 199 -35.12 -1.46 -33.07
N LYS A 200 -33.93 -0.99 -33.49
CA LYS A 200 -33.77 -0.18 -34.71
C LYS A 200 -34.22 -0.96 -35.95
N ALA A 201 -33.87 -2.24 -36.05
CA ALA A 201 -34.30 -3.10 -37.15
C ALA A 201 -35.82 -3.31 -37.16
N GLU A 202 -36.44 -3.51 -36.00
CA GLU A 202 -37.89 -3.68 -35.87
C GLU A 202 -38.63 -2.39 -36.30
N GLU A 203 -38.16 -1.23 -35.85
CA GLU A 203 -38.71 0.06 -36.28
C GLU A 203 -38.56 0.29 -37.78
N ALA A 204 -37.38 -0.02 -38.34
CA ALA A 204 -37.13 0.07 -39.77
C ALA A 204 -38.09 -0.83 -40.56
N TRP A 205 -38.30 -2.06 -40.11
CA TRP A 205 -39.25 -2.99 -40.72
C TRP A 205 -40.70 -2.49 -40.60
N LYS A 206 -41.10 -1.92 -39.46
CA LYS A 206 -42.42 -1.30 -39.31
C LYS A 206 -42.61 -0.14 -40.29
N ARG A 207 -41.59 0.70 -40.48
CA ARG A 207 -41.60 1.82 -41.44
C ARG A 207 -41.72 1.34 -42.89
N THR A 208 -40.95 0.33 -43.29
CA THR A 208 -41.03 -0.23 -44.65
C THR A 208 -42.40 -0.82 -44.92
N LYS A 209 -42.95 -1.60 -43.99
CA LYS A 209 -44.30 -2.19 -44.10
C LYS A 209 -45.40 -1.12 -44.15
N ALA A 210 -45.25 -0.02 -43.41
CA ALA A 210 -46.17 1.13 -43.48
C ALA A 210 -46.13 1.80 -44.86
N MET A 211 -44.93 2.02 -45.42
CA MET A 211 -44.77 2.58 -46.77
C MET A 211 -45.40 1.69 -47.84
N GLU A 212 -45.25 0.37 -47.75
CA GLU A 212 -45.88 -0.56 -48.69
C GLU A 212 -47.40 -0.51 -48.62
N ARG A 213 -47.97 -0.46 -47.41
CA ARG A 213 -49.42 -0.29 -47.19
C ARG A 213 -49.93 1.02 -47.80
N GLU A 214 -49.20 2.12 -47.61
CA GLU A 214 -49.52 3.42 -48.23
C GLU A 214 -49.48 3.34 -49.77
N LYS A 215 -48.43 2.73 -50.34
CA LYS A 215 -48.33 2.52 -51.79
C LYS A 215 -49.50 1.69 -52.32
N ALA A 216 -49.90 0.63 -51.61
CA ALA A 216 -51.05 -0.20 -51.96
C ALA A 216 -52.37 0.60 -51.92
N LYS A 217 -52.60 1.39 -50.87
CA LYS A 217 -53.77 2.29 -50.77
C LYS A 217 -53.83 3.29 -51.92
N ARG A 218 -52.70 3.93 -52.25
CA ARG A 218 -52.62 4.86 -53.39
C ARG A 218 -52.93 4.18 -54.72
N LYS A 219 -52.44 2.97 -54.93
CA LYS A 219 -52.76 2.17 -56.13
C LYS A 219 -54.25 1.82 -56.20
N ALA A 220 -54.85 1.39 -55.08
CA ALA A 220 -56.27 1.08 -55.00
C ALA A 220 -57.15 2.33 -55.29
N ASN A 221 -56.83 3.47 -54.69
CA ASN A 221 -57.53 4.73 -54.97
C ASN A 221 -57.41 5.16 -56.44
N LYS A 222 -56.22 5.06 -57.03
CA LYS A 222 -56.03 5.34 -58.47
C LYS A 222 -56.87 4.40 -59.35
N LYS A 223 -56.96 3.12 -59.00
CA LYS A 223 -57.79 2.14 -59.73
C LYS A 223 -59.28 2.47 -59.60
N GLY A 224 -59.76 2.71 -58.37
CA GLY A 224 -61.15 3.08 -58.11
C GLY A 224 -61.56 4.37 -58.82
N LYS A 225 -60.69 5.39 -58.86
CA LYS A 225 -60.94 6.62 -59.62
C LYS A 225 -61.07 6.35 -61.12
N LYS A 226 -60.19 5.54 -61.71
CA LYS A 226 -60.28 5.15 -63.12
C LYS A 226 -61.58 4.39 -63.45
N GLU A 227 -62.03 3.50 -62.56
CA GLU A 227 -63.29 2.78 -62.74
C GLU A 227 -64.51 3.71 -62.64
N LEU A 228 -64.50 4.67 -61.72
CA LEU A 228 -65.52 5.73 -61.63
C LEU A 228 -65.57 6.60 -62.88
N ASP A 229 -64.41 7.10 -63.34
CA ASP A 229 -64.31 7.92 -64.55
C ASP A 229 -64.83 7.16 -65.79
N MET A 230 -64.62 5.83 -65.85
CA MET A 230 -65.13 4.99 -66.93
C MET A 230 -66.66 4.82 -66.87
N LYS A 231 -67.22 4.60 -65.67
CA LYS A 231 -68.67 4.50 -65.48
C LYS A 231 -69.41 5.80 -65.78
N ILE A 232 -68.81 6.95 -65.43
CA ILE A 232 -69.37 8.27 -65.76
C ILE A 232 -69.44 8.44 -67.27
N LYS A 233 -68.35 8.15 -68.00
CA LYS A 233 -68.34 8.20 -69.47
C LYS A 233 -69.37 7.26 -70.11
N GLU A 234 -69.55 6.06 -69.54
CA GLU A 234 -70.54 5.11 -70.03
C GLU A 234 -71.98 5.58 -69.78
N ALA A 235 -72.24 6.24 -68.64
CA ALA A 235 -73.55 6.82 -68.34
C ALA A 235 -73.87 8.01 -69.26
N GLU A 236 -72.91 8.91 -69.47
CA GLU A 236 -73.04 10.04 -70.41
C GLU A 236 -73.32 9.58 -71.85
N ALA A 237 -72.70 8.47 -72.28
CA ALA A 237 -72.94 7.88 -73.60
C ALA A 237 -74.30 7.19 -73.75
N LYS A 238 -75.03 6.94 -72.66
CA LYS A 238 -76.38 6.34 -72.69
C LYS A 238 -77.50 7.39 -72.58
N GLU A 239 -77.19 8.61 -72.16
CA GLU A 239 -78.16 9.72 -72.03
C GLU A 239 -78.18 10.68 -73.24
N GLY A 240 -77.24 10.56 -74.19
CA GLY A 240 -77.20 11.32 -75.44
C GLY A 240 -77.53 10.47 -76.67
#